data_AF-A0A8B7BBE4-F1
#
_entry.id   AF-A0A8B7BBE4-F1
#
_cell.length_a   1.000
_cell.length_b   1.000
_cell.length_c   1.000
_cell.angle_alpha   90.00
_cell.angle_beta   90.00
_cell.angle_gamma   90.00
#
_symmetry.space_group_name_H-M   'P 1'
#
loop_
_entity.id
_entity.type
_entity.pdbx_description
1 polymer ?
#
loop_
_entity_poly.entity_id
_entity_poly.type
_entity_poly.pdbx_seq_one_letter_code
_entity_poly.pdbx_strand_id
1 'polypeptide(L)'
;KVQAEIDRVIGQSQQPSTADREHMPYTNAVIHEVQRMANILPMNVPRVVTFDTTVAGYYLPKGTMVLTNLTSLHKDPAQWTTPDTFNPEHFLENGEFKKRESFLPFSI
;
A
#
# COMPACT_ATOMS: atom_id res chain seq x y z
N LYS A 1 -15.20 -14.18 -2.68
CA LYS A 1 -15.48 -12.85 -2.09
C LYS A 1 -15.45 -11.75 -3.16
N VAL A 2 -14.32 -11.51 -3.86
CA VAL A 2 -14.24 -10.50 -4.95
C VAL A 2 -15.31 -10.69 -6.02
N GLN A 3 -15.43 -11.89 -6.61
CA GLN A 3 -16.45 -12.17 -7.63
C GLN A 3 -17.88 -11.91 -7.12
N ALA A 4 -18.19 -12.33 -5.90
CA ALA A 4 -19.51 -12.08 -5.30
C ALA A 4 -19.79 -10.58 -5.08
N GLU A 5 -18.75 -9.77 -4.76
CA GLU A 5 -18.90 -8.32 -4.67
C GLU A 5 -19.09 -7.68 -6.05
N ILE A 6 -18.37 -8.15 -7.07
CA ILE A 6 -18.56 -7.75 -8.48
C ILE A 6 -19.98 -8.05 -8.93
N ASP A 7 -20.46 -9.29 -8.74
CA ASP A 7 -21.80 -9.72 -9.14
C ASP A 7 -22.88 -8.88 -8.44
N ARG A 8 -22.65 -8.48 -7.19
CA ARG A 8 -23.59 -7.65 -6.41
C ARG A 8 -23.62 -6.19 -6.86
N VAL A 9 -22.46 -5.60 -7.16
CA VAL A 9 -22.32 -4.16 -7.41
C VAL A 9 -22.48 -3.82 -8.90
N ILE A 10 -21.81 -4.58 -9.76
CA ILE A 10 -21.75 -4.34 -11.21
C ILE A 10 -22.70 -5.29 -11.96
N GLY A 11 -22.85 -6.52 -11.46
CA GLY A 11 -23.57 -7.57 -12.17
C GLY A 11 -22.79 -8.12 -13.37
N GLN A 12 -23.47 -8.86 -14.24
CA GLN A 12 -22.83 -9.62 -15.33
C GLN A 12 -22.96 -8.98 -16.71
N SER A 13 -23.72 -7.89 -16.84
CA SER A 13 -24.04 -7.28 -18.13
C SER A 13 -23.39 -5.92 -18.36
N GLN A 14 -22.83 -5.31 -17.32
CA GLN A 14 -22.21 -3.98 -17.37
C GLN A 14 -20.69 -4.09 -17.30
N GLN A 15 -20.01 -3.14 -17.95
CA GLN A 15 -18.55 -3.03 -17.84
C GLN A 15 -18.19 -2.27 -16.55
N PRO A 16 -17.13 -2.67 -15.84
CA PRO A 16 -16.64 -1.94 -14.67
C PRO A 16 -16.20 -0.51 -15.02
N SER A 17 -16.37 0.40 -14.07
CA SER A 17 -15.93 1.79 -14.13
C SER A 17 -15.14 2.17 -12.87
N THR A 18 -14.44 3.31 -12.90
CA THR A 18 -13.73 3.81 -11.72
C THR A 18 -14.67 4.26 -10.60
N ALA A 19 -15.92 4.59 -10.91
CA ALA A 19 -16.92 4.99 -9.92
C ALA A 19 -17.38 3.81 -9.05
N ASP A 20 -17.32 2.58 -9.58
CA ASP A 20 -17.72 1.38 -8.84
C ASP A 20 -16.79 1.08 -7.65
N ARG A 21 -15.55 1.59 -7.70
CA ARG A 21 -14.54 1.38 -6.65
C ARG A 21 -15.04 1.78 -5.25
N GLU A 22 -15.83 2.85 -5.16
CA GLU A 22 -16.38 3.34 -3.88
C GLU A 22 -17.39 2.36 -3.26
N HIS A 23 -18.00 1.49 -4.07
CA HIS A 23 -19.00 0.51 -3.66
C HIS A 23 -18.41 -0.91 -3.55
N MET A 24 -17.11 -1.07 -3.79
CA MET A 24 -16.40 -2.36 -3.82
C MET A 24 -15.23 -2.40 -2.83
N PRO A 25 -15.48 -2.21 -1.53
CA PRO A 25 -14.43 -2.10 -0.53
C PRO A 25 -13.55 -3.35 -0.46
N TYR A 26 -14.09 -4.56 -0.61
CA TYR A 26 -13.31 -5.80 -0.52
C TYR A 26 -12.37 -5.96 -1.72
N THR A 27 -12.85 -5.66 -2.93
CA THR A 27 -12.03 -5.69 -4.16
C THR A 27 -10.93 -4.64 -4.09
N ASN A 28 -11.25 -3.44 -3.61
CA ASN A 28 -10.25 -2.39 -3.42
C ASN A 28 -9.18 -2.81 -2.39
N ALA A 29 -9.60 -3.41 -1.27
CA ALA A 29 -8.71 -3.98 -0.27
C ALA A 29 -7.79 -5.08 -0.83
N VAL A 30 -8.32 -5.98 -1.67
CA VAL A 30 -7.55 -7.02 -2.36
C VAL A 30 -6.47 -6.41 -3.26
N ILE A 31 -6.79 -5.38 -4.05
CA ILE A 31 -5.80 -4.71 -4.92
C ILE A 31 -4.68 -4.10 -4.07
N HIS A 32 -5.02 -3.45 -2.95
CA HIS A 32 -4.03 -2.86 -2.05
C HIS A 32 -3.14 -3.93 -1.39
N GLU A 33 -3.72 -5.05 -0.95
CA GLU A 33 -2.97 -6.15 -0.37
C GLU A 33 -2.05 -6.83 -1.39
N VAL A 34 -2.49 -6.95 -2.65
CA VAL A 34 -1.63 -7.40 -3.76
C VAL A 34 -0.42 -6.46 -3.90
N GLN A 35 -0.64 -5.14 -3.91
CA GLN A 35 0.45 -4.17 -4.03
C GLN A 35 1.41 -4.22 -2.82
N ARG A 36 0.90 -4.35 -1.59
CA ARG A 36 1.70 -4.47 -0.37
C ARG A 36 2.58 -5.71 -0.39
N MET A 37 2.03 -6.86 -0.77
CA MET A 37 2.76 -8.12 -0.76
C MET A 37 3.68 -8.31 -1.96
N ALA A 38 3.26 -7.86 -3.15
CA ALA A 38 4.09 -7.95 -4.35
C ALA A 38 5.38 -7.16 -4.19
N ASN A 39 5.34 -6.05 -3.44
CA ASN A 39 6.52 -5.28 -3.02
C ASN A 39 7.49 -5.04 -4.20
N ILE A 40 6.93 -4.58 -5.33
CA ILE A 40 7.59 -4.58 -6.64
C ILE A 40 8.88 -3.74 -6.65
N LEU A 41 8.91 -2.64 -5.87
CA LEU A 41 10.07 -1.76 -5.71
C LEU A 41 10.52 -1.74 -4.24
N PRO A 42 11.21 -2.78 -3.76
CA PRO A 42 11.47 -2.99 -2.33
C PRO A 42 12.31 -1.90 -1.65
N MET A 43 13.16 -1.20 -2.42
CA MET A 43 14.07 -0.14 -1.96
C MET A 43 13.78 1.24 -2.56
N ASN A 44 12.62 1.38 -3.25
CA ASN A 44 12.26 2.58 -4.00
C ASN A 44 13.32 2.99 -5.05
N VAL A 45 13.12 4.12 -5.72
CA VAL A 45 14.13 4.78 -6.55
C VAL A 45 15.07 5.60 -5.66
N PRO A 46 16.40 5.58 -5.91
CA PRO A 46 17.35 6.37 -5.12
C PRO A 46 17.02 7.85 -5.09
N ARG A 47 17.15 8.47 -3.90
CA ARG A 47 17.12 9.92 -3.71
C ARG A 47 18.48 10.44 -3.28
N VAL A 48 18.70 11.74 -3.43
CA VAL A 48 19.94 12.42 -3.05
C VAL A 48 19.62 13.58 -2.14
N VAL A 49 20.35 13.68 -1.02
CA VAL A 49 20.28 14.81 -0.09
C VAL A 49 20.78 16.09 -0.78
N THR A 50 19.93 17.12 -0.88
CA THR A 50 20.25 18.34 -1.65
C THR A 50 20.98 19.42 -0.85
N PHE A 51 20.97 19.32 0.48
CA PHE A 51 21.70 20.17 1.42
C PHE A 51 21.97 19.38 2.71
N ASP A 52 23.05 19.72 3.42
CA ASP A 52 23.40 19.09 4.69
C ASP A 52 22.21 19.14 5.67
N THR A 53 21.83 18.00 6.22
CA THR A 53 20.63 17.88 7.06
C THR A 53 20.82 16.86 8.18
N THR A 54 19.82 16.72 9.04
CA THR A 54 19.78 15.69 10.09
C THR A 54 18.45 14.95 10.03
N VAL A 55 18.51 13.62 10.08
CA VAL A 55 17.32 12.75 10.11
C VAL A 55 17.47 11.76 11.26
N ALA A 56 16.46 11.69 12.13
CA ALA A 56 16.46 10.82 13.32
C ALA A 56 17.74 10.95 14.19
N GLY A 57 18.32 12.16 14.26
CA GLY A 57 19.56 12.44 15.01
C GLY A 57 20.86 12.17 14.25
N TYR A 58 20.81 11.63 13.03
CA TYR A 58 21.98 11.37 12.19
C TYR A 58 22.23 12.50 11.20
N TYR A 59 23.45 13.02 11.18
CA TYR A 59 23.87 14.02 10.20
C TYR A 59 24.08 13.38 8.82
N LEU A 60 23.49 13.99 7.79
CA LEU A 60 23.54 13.57 6.39
C LEU A 60 24.13 14.71 5.54
N PRO A 61 25.35 14.55 5.00
CA PRO A 61 25.93 15.53 4.08
C PRO A 61 25.13 15.64 2.77
N LYS A 62 25.16 16.82 2.15
CA LYS A 62 24.72 17.02 0.76
C LYS A 62 25.42 16.02 -0.16
N GLY A 63 24.65 15.47 -1.10
CA GLY A 63 25.13 14.45 -2.05
C GLY A 63 24.99 13.02 -1.53
N THR A 64 24.62 12.81 -0.27
CA THR A 64 24.36 11.46 0.26
C THR A 64 23.19 10.82 -0.48
N MET A 65 23.41 9.61 -1.00
CA MET A 65 22.34 8.78 -1.57
C MET A 65 21.50 8.14 -0.46
N VAL A 66 20.19 8.20 -0.60
CA VAL A 66 19.22 7.61 0.32
C VAL A 66 18.36 6.61 -0.44
N LEU A 67 18.29 5.39 0.09
CA LEU A 67 17.37 4.34 -0.37
C LEU A 67 16.30 4.13 0.71
N THR A 68 15.04 4.11 0.31
CA THR A 68 13.92 3.89 1.23
C THR A 68 13.54 2.43 1.23
N ASN A 69 13.71 1.74 2.36
CA ASN A 69 13.30 0.33 2.48
C ASN A 69 11.77 0.20 2.65
N LEU A 70 11.05 0.18 1.53
CA LEU A 70 9.60 -0.02 1.49
C LEU A 70 9.21 -1.43 1.97
N THR A 71 10.08 -2.43 1.75
CA THR A 71 9.85 -3.80 2.25
C THR A 71 9.68 -3.81 3.76
N SER A 72 10.56 -3.11 4.49
CA SER A 72 10.48 -3.04 5.94
C SER A 72 9.18 -2.39 6.41
N LEU A 73 8.71 -1.36 5.72
CA LEU A 73 7.44 -0.69 6.04
C LEU A 73 6.23 -1.60 5.76
N HIS A 74 6.22 -2.27 4.61
CA HIS A 74 5.12 -3.13 4.18
C HIS A 74 5.07 -4.46 4.95
N LYS A 75 6.15 -4.85 5.63
CA LYS A 75 6.22 -6.06 6.47
C LYS A 75 6.28 -5.77 7.98
N ASP A 76 6.18 -4.52 8.41
CA ASP A 76 6.27 -4.16 9.83
C ASP A 76 5.12 -4.79 10.63
N PRO A 77 5.38 -5.72 11.57
CA PRO A 77 4.32 -6.34 12.38
C PRO A 77 3.60 -5.36 13.31
N ALA A 78 4.18 -4.17 13.58
CA ALA A 78 3.48 -3.11 14.30
C ALA A 78 2.41 -2.42 13.44
N GLN A 79 2.52 -2.51 12.10
CA GLN A 79 1.60 -1.90 11.15
C GLN A 79 0.67 -2.92 10.48
N TRP A 80 1.03 -4.20 10.45
CA TRP A 80 0.27 -5.24 9.76
C TRP A 80 0.12 -6.45 10.67
N THR A 81 -1.12 -6.84 10.99
CA THR A 81 -1.39 -7.94 11.94
C THR A 81 -0.85 -9.28 11.47
N THR A 82 -0.85 -9.53 10.15
CA THR A 82 -0.34 -10.76 9.54
C THR A 82 0.55 -10.43 8.33
N PRO A 83 1.74 -9.83 8.53
CA PRO A 83 2.50 -9.15 7.47
C PRO A 83 2.94 -10.10 6.35
N ASP A 84 3.21 -11.37 6.67
CA ASP A 84 3.65 -12.39 5.71
C ASP A 84 2.50 -13.23 5.12
N THR A 85 1.25 -12.94 5.49
CA THR A 85 0.06 -13.61 4.95
C THR A 85 -0.71 -12.65 4.06
N PHE A 86 -1.23 -13.16 2.94
CA PHE A 86 -2.15 -12.41 2.09
C PHE A 86 -3.48 -12.23 2.80
N ASN A 87 -3.71 -11.01 3.31
CA ASN A 87 -4.85 -10.68 4.12
C ASN A 87 -5.47 -9.34 3.72
N PRO A 88 -6.51 -9.33 2.85
CA PRO A 88 -7.23 -8.12 2.48
C PRO A 88 -7.84 -7.37 3.66
N GLU A 89 -8.09 -8.04 4.80
CA GLU A 89 -8.64 -7.40 6.00
C GLU A 89 -7.71 -6.32 6.60
N HIS A 90 -6.43 -6.29 6.20
CA HIS A 90 -5.52 -5.17 6.54
C HIS A 90 -6.01 -3.80 6.05
N PHE A 91 -6.87 -3.78 5.03
CA PHE A 91 -7.42 -2.57 4.42
C PHE A 91 -8.92 -2.43 4.64
N LEU A 92 -9.49 -3.18 5.61
CA LEU A 92 -10.91 -3.12 5.94
C LEU A 92 -11.12 -2.76 7.40
N GLU A 93 -12.09 -1.89 7.67
CA GLU A 93 -12.57 -1.56 9.00
C GLU A 93 -14.10 -1.56 8.98
N ASN A 94 -14.72 -2.47 9.73
CA ASN A 94 -16.18 -2.68 9.74
C ASN A 94 -16.79 -2.94 8.34
N GLY A 95 -16.02 -3.57 7.43
CA GLY A 95 -16.44 -3.87 6.06
C GLY A 95 -16.23 -2.73 5.06
N GLU A 96 -15.82 -1.55 5.52
CA GLU A 96 -15.47 -0.41 4.67
C GLU A 96 -13.97 -0.38 4.36
N PHE A 97 -13.61 0.15 3.19
CA PHE A 97 -12.21 0.30 2.81
C PHE A 97 -11.52 1.38 3.65
N LYS A 98 -10.37 1.03 4.23
CA LYS A 98 -9.52 1.95 5.00
C LYS A 98 -8.12 2.01 4.42
N LYS A 99 -7.73 3.19 3.95
CA LYS A 99 -6.35 3.46 3.55
C LYS A 99 -5.44 3.45 4.80
N ARG A 100 -4.27 2.83 4.69
CA ARG A 100 -3.24 2.79 5.73
C ARG A 100 -2.15 3.80 5.39
N GLU A 101 -1.72 4.62 6.35
CA GLU A 101 -0.58 5.54 6.16
C GLU A 101 0.72 4.78 5.86
N SER A 102 0.87 3.58 6.41
CA SER A 102 2.01 2.68 6.15
C SER A 102 1.97 2.01 4.76
N PHE A 103 0.98 2.32 3.92
CA PHE A 103 0.87 1.81 2.57
C PHE A 103 1.47 2.80 1.55
N LEU A 104 2.77 2.66 1.29
CA LEU A 104 3.52 3.54 0.36
C LEU A 104 4.12 2.81 -0.86
N PRO A 105 3.35 2.07 -1.68
CA PRO A 105 3.89 1.36 -2.85
C PRO A 105 4.44 2.29 -3.94
N PHE A 106 4.05 3.56 -3.92
CA PHE A 106 4.46 4.57 -4.91
C PHE A 106 5.29 5.71 -4.30
N SER A 107 5.92 5.48 -3.14
CA SER A 107 6.64 6.52 -2.38
C SER A 107 5.75 7.70 -1.96
N ILE A 108 6.38 8.67 -1.29
CA ILE A 108 5.95 10.06 -1.17
C ILE A 108 6.74 10.98 -2.10
#